data_AF-F4RNB2-F1
#
_entry.id   AF-F4RNB2-F1
#
_cell.length_a   1.000
_cell.length_b   1.000
_cell.length_c   1.000
_cell.angle_alpha   90.00
_cell.angle_beta   90.00
_cell.angle_gamma   90.00
#
_symmetry.space_group_name_H-M   'P 1'
#
loop_
_entity.id
_entity.type
_entity.pdbx_description
1 polymer ?
#
loop_
_entity_poly.entity_id
_entity_poly.type
_entity_poly.pdbx_seq_one_letter_code
_entity_poly.pdbx_strand_id
1 'polypeptide(L)'
;MSFKPHLKILVMCITLSVLMKISSVGGLDCPGGFDPGSQASCIQDVQGYTRYNCPYETCGHTGNKWVWMFNCVPYPDGSGFSNQQCEKYNYLRPGLYTCENHGGYTYQCLHKLGDRPVISCENCTKR
;
A
#
# COMPACT_ATOMS: atom_id res chain seq x y z
N MET A 1 -22.16 -4.47 -44.88
CA MET A 1 -21.49 -5.08 -43.71
C MET A 1 -22.29 -4.73 -42.47
N SER A 2 -22.72 -5.73 -41.68
CA SER A 2 -23.69 -5.56 -40.58
C SER A 2 -22.99 -5.09 -39.31
N PHE A 3 -23.40 -3.93 -38.78
CA PHE A 3 -22.82 -3.26 -37.60
C PHE A 3 -23.21 -3.91 -36.26
N LYS A 4 -24.14 -4.88 -36.26
CA LYS A 4 -24.73 -5.48 -35.06
C LYS A 4 -23.79 -6.29 -34.13
N PRO A 5 -22.77 -7.03 -34.60
CA PRO A 5 -21.92 -7.81 -33.70
C PRO A 5 -20.92 -6.92 -32.93
N HIS A 6 -20.48 -5.81 -33.53
CA HIS A 6 -19.51 -4.90 -32.91
C HIS A 6 -20.09 -4.11 -31.73
N LEU A 7 -21.38 -3.75 -31.79
CA LEU A 7 -22.07 -3.05 -30.69
C LEU A 7 -22.16 -3.91 -29.42
N LYS A 8 -22.37 -5.23 -29.56
CA LYS A 8 -22.46 -6.15 -28.41
C LYS A 8 -21.13 -6.33 -27.69
N ILE A 9 -20.02 -6.42 -28.44
CA ILE A 9 -18.67 -6.53 -27.87
C ILE A 9 -18.32 -5.25 -27.10
N LEU A 10 -18.64 -4.09 -27.66
CA LEU A 10 -18.34 -2.80 -27.05
C LEU A 10 -19.10 -2.59 -25.73
N VAL A 11 -20.38 -2.98 -25.67
CA VAL A 11 -21.18 -2.95 -24.44
C VAL A 11 -20.63 -3.90 -23.37
N MET A 12 -20.18 -5.10 -23.75
CA MET A 12 -19.59 -6.07 -22.81
C MET A 12 -18.22 -5.62 -22.25
N CYS A 13 -17.39 -4.98 -23.06
CA CYS A 13 -16.11 -4.42 -22.60
C CYS A 13 -16.32 -3.24 -21.63
N ILE A 14 -17.33 -2.39 -21.88
CA ILE A 14 -17.64 -1.27 -20.98
C ILE A 14 -18.17 -1.79 -19.63
N THR A 15 -19.03 -2.82 -19.61
CA THR A 15 -19.56 -3.35 -18.34
C THR A 15 -18.48 -4.03 -17.50
N LEU A 16 -17.54 -4.77 -18.09
CA LEU A 16 -16.39 -5.34 -17.35
C LEU A 16 -15.48 -4.26 -16.76
N SER A 17 -15.25 -3.17 -17.49
CA SER A 17 -14.40 -2.06 -17.05
C SER A 17 -15.01 -1.28 -15.87
N VAL A 18 -16.35 -1.25 -15.79
CA VAL A 18 -17.08 -0.60 -14.69
C VAL A 18 -17.12 -1.50 -13.44
N LEU A 19 -17.29 -2.81 -13.60
CA LEU A 19 -17.31 -3.76 -12.48
C LEU A 19 -15.98 -3.84 -11.72
N MET A 20 -14.83 -3.70 -12.39
CA MET A 20 -13.53 -3.69 -11.71
C MET A 20 -13.24 -2.41 -10.89
N LYS A 21 -14.01 -1.33 -11.09
CA LYS A 21 -13.83 -0.07 -10.34
C LYS A 21 -14.57 -0.02 -9.00
N ILE A 22 -15.42 -1.01 -8.68
CA ILE A 22 -16.36 -0.94 -7.55
C ILE A 22 -15.81 -1.54 -6.23
N SER A 23 -14.62 -2.15 -6.22
CA SER A 23 -14.08 -2.77 -4.99
C SER A 23 -13.33 -1.80 -4.05
N SER A 24 -13.40 -0.49 -4.25
CA SER A 24 -12.84 0.48 -3.30
C SER A 24 -13.86 0.76 -2.19
N VAL A 25 -14.10 -0.23 -1.33
CA VAL A 25 -14.70 0.02 -0.02
C VAL A 25 -13.64 0.77 0.78
N GLY A 26 -14.03 1.89 1.40
CA GLY A 26 -13.12 2.87 1.99
C GLY A 26 -12.25 2.31 3.13
N GLY A 27 -11.13 1.69 2.77
CA GLY A 27 -10.13 1.21 3.71
C GLY A 27 -9.43 2.36 4.43
N LEU A 28 -9.08 2.12 5.68
CA LEU A 28 -8.22 2.98 6.49
C LEU A 28 -6.81 2.97 5.89
N ASP A 29 -6.40 4.08 5.27
CA ASP A 29 -5.04 4.24 4.78
C ASP A 29 -4.03 4.36 5.94
N CYS A 30 -2.87 3.75 5.75
CA CYS A 30 -1.76 3.72 6.71
C CYS A 30 -0.54 4.54 6.22
N PRO A 31 -0.66 5.86 5.99
CA PRO A 31 0.43 6.66 5.43
C PRO A 31 1.59 6.91 6.41
N GLY A 32 1.36 6.81 7.72
CA GLY A 32 2.40 6.94 8.74
C GLY A 32 3.22 5.68 8.91
N GLY A 33 2.65 4.51 8.61
CA GLY A 33 3.34 3.23 8.74
C GLY A 33 2.38 2.04 8.76
N PHE A 34 2.91 0.89 8.38
CA PHE A 34 2.22 -0.40 8.39
C PHE A 34 3.17 -1.48 8.92
N ASP A 35 2.69 -2.29 9.87
CA ASP A 35 3.38 -3.49 10.36
C ASP A 35 2.40 -4.68 10.26
N PRO A 36 2.73 -5.75 9.53
CA PRO A 36 1.82 -6.88 9.33
C PRO A 36 1.49 -7.62 10.63
N GLY A 37 2.47 -7.80 11.53
CA GLY A 37 2.29 -8.44 12.84
C GLY A 37 1.47 -9.76 12.84
N SER A 38 1.05 -10.20 14.02
CA SER A 38 -0.05 -11.17 14.15
C SER A 38 -1.41 -10.49 14.00
N GLN A 39 -1.48 -9.23 14.43
CA GLN A 39 -2.53 -8.28 14.13
C GLN A 39 -1.86 -7.07 13.49
N ALA A 40 -2.35 -6.65 12.33
CA ALA A 40 -1.70 -5.59 11.58
C ALA A 40 -1.86 -4.25 12.31
N SER A 41 -0.78 -3.48 12.38
CA SER A 41 -0.77 -2.14 12.96
C SER A 41 -0.73 -1.11 11.83
N CYS A 42 -1.78 -0.31 11.75
CA CYS A 42 -1.90 0.80 10.80
C CYS A 42 -1.65 2.12 11.53
N ILE A 43 -0.76 2.96 11.00
CA ILE A 43 -0.43 4.28 11.56
C ILE A 43 -0.84 5.36 10.56
N GLN A 44 -1.66 6.32 11.01
CA GLN A 44 -2.17 7.38 10.12
C GLN A 44 -1.36 8.68 10.14
N ASP A 45 -0.59 8.92 11.19
CA ASP A 45 0.18 10.16 11.35
C ASP A 45 1.69 9.90 11.54
N VAL A 46 2.48 10.95 11.40
CA VAL A 46 3.95 10.88 11.51
C VAL A 46 4.43 10.73 12.96
N GLN A 47 3.58 11.09 13.92
CA GLN A 47 3.89 11.01 15.34
C GLN A 47 3.66 9.59 15.91
N GLY A 48 2.95 8.75 15.17
CA GLY A 48 2.54 7.42 15.63
C GLY A 48 1.38 7.43 16.63
N TYR A 49 0.70 8.57 16.84
CA TYR A 49 -0.34 8.70 17.86
C TYR A 49 -1.66 8.07 17.42
N THR A 50 -1.99 8.19 16.14
CA THR A 50 -3.21 7.60 15.58
C THR A 50 -2.86 6.24 15.01
N ARG A 51 -2.90 5.23 15.88
CA ARG A 51 -2.65 3.82 15.55
C ARG A 51 -3.93 3.01 15.63
N TYR A 52 -4.06 2.07 14.71
CA TYR A 52 -5.17 1.12 14.65
C TYR A 52 -4.65 -0.30 14.58
N ASN A 53 -5.40 -1.19 15.20
CA ASN A 53 -5.25 -2.62 15.09
C ASN A 53 -6.23 -3.12 14.02
N CYS A 54 -5.72 -3.78 12.99
CA CYS A 54 -6.49 -4.25 11.85
C CYS A 54 -6.29 -5.76 11.66
N PRO A 55 -7.31 -6.49 11.18
CA PRO A 55 -7.11 -7.84 10.68
C PRO A 55 -6.16 -7.83 9.47
N TYR A 56 -5.09 -8.61 9.49
CA TYR A 56 -4.06 -8.56 8.44
C TYR A 56 -4.59 -8.97 7.05
N GLU A 57 -5.55 -9.89 7.03
CA GLU A 57 -6.21 -10.38 5.82
C GLU A 57 -6.96 -9.28 5.06
N THR A 58 -7.46 -8.25 5.75
CA THR A 58 -8.17 -7.10 5.14
C THR A 58 -7.25 -5.97 4.72
N CYS A 59 -5.95 -6.06 5.02
CA CYS A 59 -4.96 -5.05 4.66
C CYS A 59 -4.34 -5.33 3.29
N GLY A 60 -4.15 -4.31 2.45
CA GLY A 60 -3.39 -4.49 1.22
C GLY A 60 -3.35 -3.26 0.33
N HIS A 61 -2.68 -3.42 -0.80
CA HIS A 61 -2.67 -2.46 -1.89
C HIS A 61 -2.75 -3.21 -3.21
N THR A 62 -3.80 -2.96 -4.01
CA THR A 62 -4.00 -3.58 -5.34
C THR A 62 -3.86 -5.12 -5.35
N GLY A 63 -4.32 -5.78 -4.29
CA GLY A 63 -4.23 -7.23 -4.12
C GLY A 63 -2.92 -7.75 -3.52
N ASN A 64 -1.95 -6.86 -3.26
CA ASN A 64 -0.66 -7.19 -2.65
C ASN A 64 -0.63 -6.83 -1.16
N LYS A 65 0.23 -7.51 -0.40
CA LYS A 65 0.53 -7.21 1.02
C LYS A 65 1.77 -6.33 1.20
N TRP A 66 2.19 -5.67 0.13
CA TRP A 66 3.33 -4.78 0.08
C TRP A 66 3.02 -3.56 -0.80
N VAL A 67 3.85 -2.53 -0.69
CA VAL A 67 3.81 -1.32 -1.52
C VAL A 67 5.17 -1.07 -2.17
N TRP A 68 5.18 -0.53 -3.39
CA TRP A 68 6.42 -0.08 -4.01
C TRP A 68 6.90 1.21 -3.34
N MET A 69 8.14 1.20 -2.85
CA MET A 69 8.88 2.41 -2.50
C MET A 69 10.13 2.53 -3.38
N PHE A 70 10.47 3.76 -3.73
CA PHE A 70 11.55 4.08 -4.65
C PHE A 70 12.70 4.79 -3.91
N ASN A 71 13.88 4.84 -4.55
CA ASN A 71 15.06 5.52 -4.00
C ASN A 71 15.42 5.01 -2.59
N CYS A 72 15.36 3.69 -2.41
CA CYS A 72 15.68 3.02 -1.18
C CYS A 72 17.15 2.66 -1.11
N VAL A 73 17.78 2.93 0.03
CA VAL A 73 19.17 2.51 0.34
C VAL A 73 19.15 1.44 1.43
N PRO A 74 19.99 0.39 1.36
CA PRO A 74 20.10 -0.60 2.42
C PRO A 74 20.44 0.05 3.77
N TYR A 75 19.84 -0.42 4.86
CA TYR A 75 20.15 0.03 6.20
C TYR A 75 20.90 -1.07 6.98
N PRO A 76 21.99 -0.75 7.70
CA PRO A 76 22.55 0.58 7.95
C PRO A 76 23.61 1.06 6.93
N ASP A 77 24.05 0.19 6.03
CA ASP A 77 25.28 0.40 5.24
C ASP A 77 25.17 1.43 4.11
N GLY A 78 23.95 1.75 3.67
CA GLY A 78 23.65 2.89 2.81
C GLY A 78 24.16 2.84 1.36
N SER A 79 24.54 1.68 0.83
CA SER A 79 25.15 1.58 -0.49
C SER A 79 24.14 1.29 -1.62
N GLY A 80 24.12 2.17 -2.62
CA GLY A 80 23.29 2.02 -3.83
C GLY A 80 21.81 2.36 -3.64
N PHE A 81 21.15 2.71 -4.74
CA PHE A 81 19.70 2.93 -4.77
C PHE A 81 18.99 1.73 -5.38
N SER A 82 17.82 1.42 -4.81
CA SER A 82 16.97 0.33 -5.25
C SER A 82 15.50 0.71 -5.08
N ASN A 83 14.62 -0.07 -5.73
CA ASN A 83 13.18 -0.03 -5.50
C ASN A 83 12.80 -1.25 -4.69
N GLN A 84 11.95 -1.08 -3.69
CA GLN A 84 11.60 -2.13 -2.74
C GLN A 84 10.11 -2.38 -2.70
N GLN A 85 9.75 -3.65 -2.54
CA GLN A 85 8.40 -4.09 -2.20
C GLN A 85 8.31 -4.15 -0.68
N CYS A 86 7.83 -3.06 -0.07
CA CYS A 86 7.79 -2.90 1.38
C CYS A 86 6.56 -3.58 1.96
N GLU A 87 6.76 -4.68 2.68
CA GLU A 87 5.72 -5.38 3.44
C GLU A 87 5.49 -4.74 4.81
N LYS A 88 6.52 -4.06 5.33
CA LYS A 88 6.44 -3.23 6.52
C LYS A 88 7.14 -1.91 6.25
N TYR A 89 6.56 -0.81 6.72
CA TYR A 89 7.18 0.49 6.59
C TYR A 89 6.77 1.41 7.74
N ASN A 90 7.62 2.37 8.07
CA ASN A 90 7.33 3.33 9.13
C ASN A 90 7.96 4.67 8.80
N TYR A 91 7.23 5.75 9.09
CA TYR A 91 7.78 7.09 9.04
C TYR A 91 8.97 7.20 10.00
N LEU A 92 10.11 7.68 9.50
CA LEU A 92 11.30 7.89 10.32
C LEU A 92 11.51 9.37 10.61
N ARG A 93 11.48 10.20 9.57
CA ARG A 93 11.65 11.66 9.62
C ARG A 93 11.14 12.28 8.32
N PRO A 94 11.05 13.63 8.19
CA PRO A 94 10.50 14.25 7.00
C PRO A 94 11.21 13.77 5.72
N GLY A 95 10.44 13.17 4.81
CA GLY A 95 10.94 12.66 3.53
C GLY A 95 11.67 11.31 3.61
N LEU A 96 11.63 10.60 4.74
CA LEU A 96 12.33 9.33 4.90
C LEU A 96 11.50 8.31 5.69
N TYR A 97 11.37 7.12 5.13
CA TYR A 97 10.69 5.98 5.73
C TYR A 97 11.66 4.81 5.87
N THR A 98 11.47 4.00 6.91
CA THR A 98 12.02 2.64 6.92
C THR A 98 11.11 1.74 6.12
N CYS A 99 11.68 0.79 5.39
CA CYS A 99 10.99 -0.22 4.62
C CYS A 99 11.64 -1.58 4.90
N GLU A 100 10.85 -2.60 5.19
CA GLU A 100 11.29 -3.99 5.28
C GLU A 100 10.61 -4.77 4.16
N ASN A 101 11.40 -5.48 3.37
CA ASN A 101 10.91 -6.31 2.29
C ASN A 101 10.66 -7.76 2.76
N HIS A 102 10.12 -8.60 1.88
CA HIS A 102 9.83 -10.01 2.17
C HIS A 102 11.04 -10.82 2.69
N GLY A 103 12.25 -10.43 2.29
CA GLY A 103 13.48 -11.08 2.75
C GLY A 103 13.92 -10.66 4.16
N GLY A 104 13.16 -9.80 4.85
CA GLY A 104 13.53 -9.23 6.14
C GLY A 104 14.61 -8.16 6.07
N TYR A 105 14.99 -7.70 4.87
CA TYR A 105 16.01 -6.68 4.71
C TYR A 105 15.39 -5.29 4.90
N THR A 106 16.06 -4.48 5.72
CA THR A 106 15.64 -3.10 6.01
C THR A 106 16.32 -2.10 5.08
N TYR A 107 15.54 -1.13 4.61
CA TYR A 107 15.97 -0.03 3.76
C TYR A 107 15.47 1.29 4.33
N GLN A 108 16.15 2.37 3.98
CA GLN A 108 15.64 3.72 4.11
C GLN A 108 15.22 4.25 2.74
N CYS A 109 13.96 4.59 2.57
CA CYS A 109 13.40 5.04 1.31
C CYS A 109 12.99 6.51 1.39
N LEU A 110 13.29 7.27 0.33
CA LEU A 110 12.79 8.63 0.20
C LEU A 110 11.29 8.57 -0.10
N HIS A 111 10.48 8.91 0.90
CA HIS A 111 9.02 8.88 0.85
C HIS A 111 8.45 9.94 1.78
N LYS A 112 7.38 10.61 1.38
CA LYS A 112 6.73 11.67 2.17
C LYS A 112 5.37 11.20 2.67
N LEU A 113 4.92 11.81 3.77
CA LEU A 113 3.55 11.63 4.22
C LEU A 113 2.58 12.10 3.13
N GLY A 114 1.70 11.21 2.68
CA GLY A 114 0.76 11.47 1.59
C GLY A 114 1.21 10.92 0.23
N ASP A 115 2.48 10.52 0.08
CA ASP A 115 2.91 9.79 -1.10
C ASP A 115 2.17 8.44 -1.18
N ARG A 116 1.76 8.07 -2.39
CA ARG A 116 1.13 6.78 -2.72
C ARG A 116 2.15 5.92 -3.48
N PRO A 117 2.08 4.59 -3.41
CA PRO A 117 1.06 3.77 -2.75
C PRO A 117 1.25 3.64 -1.23
N VAL A 118 0.16 3.35 -0.52
CA VAL A 118 0.12 2.98 0.91
C VAL A 118 -0.76 1.74 1.07
N ILE A 119 -0.54 0.98 2.14
CA ILE A 119 -1.45 -0.09 2.54
C ILE A 119 -2.73 0.55 3.11
N SER A 120 -3.87 0.00 2.72
CA SER A 120 -5.18 0.32 3.27
C SER A 120 -5.75 -0.92 3.94
N CYS A 121 -6.43 -0.77 5.06
CA CYS A 121 -7.00 -1.87 5.84
C CYS A 121 -8.48 -1.65 6.14
N GLU A 122 -9.27 -2.72 6.22
CA GLU A 122 -10.68 -2.64 6.63
C GLU A 122 -10.90 -3.23 8.04
N ASN A 123 -12.01 -2.88 8.69
CA ASN A 123 -12.40 -3.40 10.01
C ASN A 123 -11.36 -3.14 11.11
N CYS A 124 -10.67 -2.01 11.03
CA CYS A 124 -9.69 -1.58 12.01
C CYS A 124 -10.34 -1.00 13.28
N THR A 125 -9.74 -1.27 14.44
CA THR A 125 -10.12 -0.67 15.72
C THR A 125 -9.00 0.24 16.21
N LYS A 126 -9.35 1.45 16.66
CA LYS A 126 -8.37 2.39 17.21
C LYS A 126 -7.75 1.81 18.48
N ARG A 127 -6.43 1.90 18.60
CA ARG A 127 -5.68 1.45 19.78
C ARG A 127 -5.71 2.49 20.90
#